data_AF-A0A7W1GQE7-F1
#
_entry.id   AF-A0A7W1GQE7-F1
#
_cell.length_a   1.000
_cell.length_b   1.000
_cell.length_c   1.000
_cell.angle_alpha   90.00
_cell.angle_beta   90.00
_cell.angle_gamma   90.00
#
_symmetry.space_group_name_H-M   'P 1'
#
loop_
_entity.id
_entity.type
_entity.pdbx_description
1 polymer ?
#
loop_
_entity_poly.entity_id
_entity_poly.type
_entity_poly.pdbx_seq_one_letter_code
_entity_poly.pdbx_strand_id
1 'polypeptide(L)' 'ATVDPAGLDLDVGGPLLVPGLGAQGGTPADLRRVFADVLPRVLPSASRSVLRAGPDGARLLAAAARLRDELGTLL' A
#
# COMPACT_ATOMS: atom_id res chain seq x y z
N ALA A 1 -8.94 10.79 12.61
CA ALA A 1 -9.53 9.65 13.35
C ALA A 1 -9.10 8.38 12.63
N THR A 2 -8.49 7.43 13.33
CA THR A 2 -8.15 6.12 12.76
C THR A 2 -9.27 5.18 13.20
N VAL A 3 -10.08 4.73 12.25
CA VAL A 3 -11.11 3.73 12.52
C VAL A 3 -10.41 2.38 12.64
N ASP A 4 -10.79 1.58 13.64
CA ASP A 4 -10.32 0.20 13.76
C ASP A 4 -10.95 -0.64 12.63
N PRO A 5 -10.16 -1.17 11.69
CA PRO A 5 -10.70 -1.96 10.59
C PRO A 5 -11.25 -3.32 11.03
N ALA A 6 -10.95 -3.79 12.25
CA ALA A 6 -11.41 -5.11 12.73
C ALA A 6 -12.95 -5.23 12.83
N GLY A 7 -13.68 -4.11 12.79
CA GLY A 7 -15.15 -4.09 12.78
C GLY A 7 -15.79 -3.67 11.45
N LEU A 8 -14.99 -3.47 10.40
CA LEU A 8 -15.49 -3.03 9.08
C LEU A 8 -15.57 -4.21 8.13
N ASP A 9 -16.70 -4.32 7.43
CA ASP A 9 -16.76 -5.16 6.23
C ASP A 9 -16.03 -4.44 5.09
N LEU A 10 -14.91 -5.03 4.67
CA LEU A 10 -14.04 -4.46 3.65
C LEU A 10 -14.31 -5.04 2.25
N ASP A 11 -15.21 -6.02 2.13
CA ASP A 11 -15.65 -6.54 0.83
C ASP A 11 -16.68 -5.62 0.19
N VAL A 12 -16.21 -4.47 -0.30
CA VAL A 12 -17.04 -3.45 -0.93
C VAL A 12 -17.49 -3.81 -2.35
N GLY A 13 -17.26 -5.06 -2.81
CA GLY A 13 -17.60 -5.52 -4.16
C GLY A 13 -16.76 -4.89 -5.29
N GLY A 14 -15.62 -4.28 -4.96
CA GLY A 14 -14.79 -3.53 -5.91
C GLY A 14 -13.39 -3.21 -5.37
N PRO A 15 -12.58 -2.46 -6.14
CA PRO A 15 -11.23 -2.09 -5.72
C PRO A 15 -11.25 -1.14 -4.52
N LEU A 16 -10.37 -1.39 -3.55
CA LEU A 16 -10.27 -0.64 -2.29
C LEU A 16 -8.96 0.16 -2.23
N LEU A 17 -9.04 1.48 -2.33
CA LEU A 17 -7.88 2.37 -2.23
C LEU A 17 -7.37 2.43 -0.77
N VAL A 18 -6.11 2.07 -0.55
CA VAL A 18 -5.46 2.09 0.76
C VAL A 18 -4.30 3.10 0.76
N PRO A 19 -4.52 4.32 1.28
CA PRO A 19 -3.52 5.37 1.24
C PRO A 19 -2.49 5.28 2.36
N GLY A 20 -1.30 5.83 2.09
CA GLY A 20 -0.32 6.14 3.13
C GLY A 20 0.77 5.09 3.33
N LEU A 21 0.98 4.21 2.34
CA LEU A 21 2.03 3.20 2.41
C LEU A 21 3.43 3.81 2.53
N GLY A 22 4.22 3.25 3.44
CA GLY A 22 5.57 3.69 3.78
C GLY A 22 5.59 4.91 4.71
N ALA A 23 5.07 6.06 4.27
CA ALA A 23 5.31 7.32 4.97
C ALA A 23 4.42 7.55 6.22
N GLN A 24 3.26 6.87 6.31
CA GLN A 24 2.40 6.91 7.50
C GLN A 24 2.59 5.67 8.38
N GLY A 25 3.69 4.93 8.19
CA GLY A 25 3.99 3.71 8.94
C GLY A 25 3.26 2.46 8.44
N GLY A 26 2.41 2.56 7.42
CA GLY A 26 1.77 1.39 6.81
C GLY A 26 2.78 0.56 6.01
N THR A 27 2.96 -0.69 6.41
CA THR A 27 3.85 -1.65 5.74
C THR A 27 3.08 -2.65 4.88
N PRO A 28 3.74 -3.37 3.95
CA PRO A 28 3.13 -4.50 3.26
C PRO A 28 2.58 -5.58 4.22
N ALA A 29 3.20 -5.75 5.39
CA ALA A 29 2.70 -6.67 6.42
C ALA A 29 1.38 -6.18 7.06
N ASP A 30 1.22 -4.88 7.23
CA ASP A 30 -0.05 -4.30 7.69
C ASP A 30 -1.18 -4.53 6.70
N LEU A 31 -0.89 -4.50 5.40
CA LEU A 31 -1.89 -4.81 4.38
C LEU A 31 -2.41 -6.24 4.52
N ARG A 32 -1.52 -7.23 4.64
CA ARG A 32 -1.93 -8.62 4.86
C ARG A 32 -2.74 -8.76 6.15
N ARG A 33 -2.33 -8.10 7.24
CA ARG A 33 -3.01 -8.19 8.53
C ARG A 33 -4.43 -7.59 8.50
N VAL A 34 -4.63 -6.51 7.76
CA VAL A 34 -5.90 -5.75 7.76
C VAL A 34 -6.85 -6.17 6.63
N PHE A 35 -6.32 -6.57 5.48
CA PHE A 35 -7.10 -6.77 4.25
C PHE A 35 -7.00 -8.18 3.69
N ALA A 36 -6.62 -9.19 4.50
CA ALA A 36 -6.38 -10.57 4.05
C ALA A 36 -7.46 -11.10 3.08
N ASP A 37 -8.74 -10.93 3.42
CA ASP A 37 -9.87 -11.48 2.68
C ASP A 37 -10.17 -10.75 1.36
N VAL A 38 -9.64 -9.54 1.19
CA VAL A 38 -9.87 -8.67 0.02
C VAL A 38 -8.58 -8.24 -0.67
N LEU A 39 -7.45 -8.84 -0.30
CA LEU A 39 -6.10 -8.43 -0.73
C LEU A 39 -5.95 -8.30 -2.26
N PRO A 40 -6.53 -9.19 -3.10
CA PRO A 40 -6.48 -9.04 -4.56
C PRO A 40 -7.19 -7.80 -5.10
N ARG A 41 -8.07 -7.17 -4.30
CA ARG A 41 -8.81 -5.94 -4.65
C ARG A 41 -8.19 -4.69 -4.02
N VAL A 42 -7.14 -4.82 -3.21
CA VAL A 42 -6.50 -3.68 -2.55
C VAL A 42 -5.64 -2.91 -3.55
N LEU A 43 -5.85 -1.59 -3.61
CA LEU A 43 -5.05 -0.64 -4.36
C LEU A 43 -4.23 0.23 -3.39
N PRO A 44 -3.01 -0.18 -3.04
CA PRO A 44 -2.16 0.62 -2.18
C PRO A 44 -1.67 1.88 -2.88
N SER A 45 -1.69 3.02 -2.19
CA SER A 45 -1.08 4.25 -2.71
C SER A 45 0.07 4.76 -1.83
N ALA A 46 1.16 5.15 -2.49
CA ALA A 46 2.38 5.66 -1.90
C ALA A 46 2.85 6.91 -2.65
N SER A 47 3.31 7.93 -1.91
CA SER A 47 3.81 9.17 -2.51
C SER A 47 5.15 9.56 -1.92
N ARG A 48 5.20 9.97 -0.64
CA ARG A 48 6.44 10.46 -0.03
C ARG A 48 7.58 9.44 -0.03
N SER A 49 7.30 8.15 0.14
CA SER A 49 8.31 7.08 0.12
C SER A 49 9.00 6.96 -1.25
N VAL A 50 8.27 7.21 -2.35
CA VAL A 50 8.82 7.23 -3.71
C VAL A 50 9.46 8.59 -4.01
N LEU A 51 8.73 9.68 -3.77
CA LEU A 51 9.16 11.05 -4.12
C LEU A 51 10.44 11.50 -3.39
N ARG A 52 10.72 10.95 -2.20
CA ARG A 52 11.98 11.21 -1.46
C ARG A 52 13.24 10.73 -2.20
N ALA A 53 13.11 9.83 -3.18
CA ALA A 53 14.25 9.37 -3.98
C ALA A 53 14.62 10.32 -5.13
N GLY A 54 13.76 11.30 -5.44
CA GLY A 54 13.97 12.28 -6.49
C GLY A 54 15.02 13.36 -6.15
N PRO A 55 15.26 14.33 -7.06
CA PRO A 55 14.51 14.58 -8.29
C PRO A 55 14.91 13.70 -9.49
N ASP A 56 15.94 12.86 -9.34
CA ASP A 56 16.39 11.95 -10.40
C ASP A 56 15.31 10.93 -10.78
N GLY A 57 14.92 10.92 -12.07
CA GLY A 57 13.87 10.05 -12.59
C GLY A 57 14.17 8.56 -12.51
N ALA A 58 15.43 8.16 -12.68
CA ALA A 58 15.84 6.76 -12.54
C ALA A 58 15.73 6.31 -11.07
N ARG A 59 16.07 7.19 -10.12
CA ARG A 59 15.88 6.90 -8.69
C ARG A 59 14.41 6.80 -8.30
N LEU A 60 13.54 7.65 -8.87
CA LEU A 60 12.10 7.55 -8.67
C LEU A 60 11.55 6.21 -9.20
N LEU A 61 11.94 5.82 -10.42
CA LEU A 61 11.53 4.56 -11.02
C LEU A 61 12.00 3.36 -10.19
N ALA A 62 13.26 3.37 -9.74
CA ALA A 62 13.82 2.31 -8.90
C ALA A 62 13.08 2.22 -7.55
N ALA A 63 12.70 3.35 -6.95
CA ALA A 63 11.93 3.37 -5.72
C ALA A 63 10.51 2.81 -5.91
N ALA A 64 9.84 3.16 -7.00
CA ALA A 64 8.53 2.64 -7.34
C ALA A 64 8.56 1.13 -7.64
N ALA A 65 9.56 0.66 -8.41
CA ALA A 65 9.72 -0.75 -8.74
C ALA A 65 9.93 -1.61 -7.48
N ARG A 66 10.85 -1.21 -6.60
CA ARG A 66 11.09 -1.93 -5.33
C ARG A 66 9.82 -2.06 -4.50
N LEU A 67 9.04 -0.98 -4.38
CA LEU A 67 7.79 -1.01 -3.65
C LEU A 67 6.77 -1.95 -4.29
N ARG A 68 6.66 -1.96 -5.64
CA ARG A 68 5.79 -2.93 -6.32
C ARG A 68 6.23 -4.36 -6.04
N ASP A 69 7.54 -4.64 -6.07
CA ASP A 69 8.06 -5.99 -5.88
C ASP A 69 7.79 -6.47 -4.44
N GLU A 70 7.99 -5.60 -3.44
CA GLU A 70 7.64 -5.86 -2.04
C GLU A 70 6.14 -6.18 -1.88
N LEU A 71 5.27 -5.38 -2.51
CA LEU A 71 3.82 -5.60 -2.51
C LEU A 71 3.42 -6.85 -3.30
N GLY A 72 4.14 -7.18 -4.37
CA GLY A 72 3.91 -8.37 -5.19
C GLY A 72 4.13 -9.67 -4.41
N THR A 73 4.97 -9.64 -3.37
CA THR A 73 5.10 -10.81 -2.48
C THR A 73 3.83 -11.10 -1.67
N LEU A 74 2.91 -10.13 -1.55
CA LEU A 74 1.72 -10.25 -0.73
C LEU A 74 0.63 -11.16 -1.31
N LEU A 75 0.63 -11.33 -2.62
CA LEU A 75 -0.29 -12.17 -3.39
C LEU A 75 0.30 -13.58 -3.58
#